data_AF-A0A016AS48-F1
#
_entry.id   AF-A0A016AS48-F1
#
_cell.length_a   1.000
_cell.length_b   1.000
_cell.length_c   1.000
_cell.angle_alpha   90.00
_cell.angle_beta   90.00
_cell.angle_gamma   90.00
#
_symmetry.space_group_name_H-M   'P 1'
#
loop_
_entity.id
_entity.type
_entity.pdbx_description
1 polymer ?
#
loop_
_entity_poly.entity_id
_entity_poly.type
_entity_poly.pdbx_seq_one_letter_code
_entity_poly.pdbx_strand_id
1 'polypeptide(L)'
;MRRTAIALFCLFLLSVGIGLRAQNIQLHYDFGRSLYDKDLKDRPVLTSTVEKFHPDKWGSTYFFVDMDYTSDGVAAAYWEIARELKFWKNPFSVHVEYNGGLAKGFSYQNAYLGGVTYTYNNTAFSRGFSLSAMYKYIQKHHSPNNFQLTGTWYMNFSNNLLTFSGFADWWREETAYGKTIFLTEPQFWVNLNRIKGISDKFKLSVGSEVELSNNFGGRDGFYVIPTLALKWTIN
;
A
#
# COMPACT_ATOMS: atom_id res chain seq x y z
N MET A 1 -9.68 28.90 13.02
CA MET A 1 -9.66 27.90 11.92
C MET A 1 -8.64 26.77 12.11
N ARG A 2 -7.38 27.04 12.48
CA ARG A 2 -6.34 26.00 12.62
C ARG A 2 -6.54 25.02 13.80
N ARG A 3 -7.22 25.45 14.88
CA ARG A 3 -7.49 24.61 16.08
C ARG A 3 -8.75 23.74 15.97
N THR A 4 -9.74 24.17 15.20
CA THR A 4 -11.00 23.44 14.97
C THR A 4 -10.83 22.26 14.01
N ALA A 5 -9.91 22.37 13.04
CA ALA A 5 -9.56 21.26 12.14
C ALA A 5 -8.82 20.11 12.88
N ILE A 6 -7.97 20.45 13.84
CA ILE A 6 -7.26 19.46 14.68
C ILE A 6 -8.25 18.74 15.61
N ALA A 7 -9.22 19.46 16.19
CA ALA A 7 -10.25 18.85 17.04
C ALA A 7 -11.17 17.88 16.26
N LEU A 8 -11.49 18.18 14.99
CA LEU A 8 -12.25 17.28 14.12
C LEU A 8 -11.44 16.05 13.68
N PHE A 9 -10.13 16.21 13.45
CA PHE A 9 -9.21 15.10 13.17
C PHE A 9 -9.07 14.17 14.38
N CYS A 10 -9.01 14.71 15.60
CA CYS A 10 -8.96 13.92 16.84
C CYS A 10 -10.29 13.20 17.15
N LEU A 11 -11.45 13.78 16.82
CA LEU A 11 -12.75 13.11 17.00
C LEU A 11 -12.98 11.95 16.01
N PHE A 12 -12.29 11.93 14.87
CA PHE A 12 -12.39 10.85 13.87
C PHE A 12 -11.69 9.56 14.31
N LEU A 13 -10.80 9.61 15.31
CA LEU A 13 -10.03 8.47 15.80
C LEU A 13 -10.78 7.56 16.80
N LEU A 14 -12.01 7.91 17.19
CA LEU A 14 -12.76 7.24 18.27
C LEU A 14 -14.01 6.48 17.80
N SER A 15 -13.89 5.62 16.80
CA SER A 15 -14.92 4.60 16.52
C SER A 15 -14.31 3.20 16.49
N VAL A 16 -14.48 2.48 17.60
CA VAL A 16 -14.12 1.06 17.74
C VAL A 16 -15.23 0.23 17.10
N GLY A 17 -14.94 -0.31 15.91
CA GLY A 17 -15.72 -1.37 15.27
C GLY A 17 -15.10 -2.75 15.51
N ILE A 18 -15.93 -3.72 15.88
CA ILE A 18 -15.59 -5.14 15.73
C ILE A 18 -15.91 -5.47 14.27
N GLY A 19 -14.88 -5.44 13.43
CA GLY A 19 -14.95 -5.77 12.02
C GLY A 19 -13.73 -6.61 11.64
N LEU A 20 -13.75 -7.23 10.46
CA LEU A 20 -12.62 -7.93 9.88
C LEU A 20 -11.36 -7.03 9.97
N ARG A 21 -10.45 -7.35 10.89
CA ARG A 21 -9.20 -6.61 11.07
C ARG A 21 -8.14 -7.34 10.26
N ALA A 22 -7.56 -6.65 9.29
CA ALA A 22 -6.34 -7.09 8.64
C ALA A 22 -5.27 -6.04 8.96
N GLN A 23 -4.80 -6.03 10.20
CA GLN A 23 -3.57 -5.33 10.56
C GLN A 23 -2.43 -6.33 10.44
N ASN A 24 -1.34 -5.97 9.79
CA ASN A 24 -0.17 -6.82 9.77
C ASN A 24 1.11 -6.00 9.70
N ILE A 25 2.20 -6.67 10.06
CA ILE A 25 3.55 -6.15 9.93
C ILE A 25 4.28 -7.07 8.97
N GLN A 26 4.92 -6.49 7.97
CA GLN A 26 5.71 -7.19 6.97
C GLN A 26 7.18 -6.79 7.10
N LEU A 27 8.08 -7.70 6.77
CA LEU A 27 9.50 -7.44 6.64
C LEU A 27 9.99 -8.06 5.33
N HIS A 28 10.53 -7.23 4.45
CA HIS A 28 10.94 -7.57 3.11
C HIS A 28 12.47 -7.46 3.05
N TYR A 29 13.12 -8.50 2.54
CA TYR A 29 14.50 -8.45 2.08
C TYR A 29 14.49 -8.20 0.57
N ASP A 30 15.01 -7.05 0.16
CA ASP A 30 14.97 -6.54 -1.20
C ASP A 30 16.20 -6.98 -2.02
N PHE A 31 15.96 -7.57 -3.19
CA PHE A 31 17.04 -8.03 -4.07
C PHE A 31 17.48 -7.00 -5.11
N GLY A 32 16.90 -5.80 -5.13
CA GLY A 32 17.11 -4.79 -6.17
C GLY A 32 18.55 -4.32 -6.25
N ARG A 33 19.22 -4.09 -5.11
CA ARG A 33 20.65 -3.76 -5.07
C ARG A 33 21.52 -4.86 -5.70
N SER A 34 21.16 -6.12 -5.48
CA SER A 34 21.92 -7.27 -5.99
C SER A 34 21.69 -7.53 -7.48
N LEU A 35 20.48 -7.26 -7.97
CA LEU A 35 20.10 -7.47 -9.38
C LEU A 35 20.49 -6.30 -10.28
N TYR A 36 20.51 -5.09 -9.73
CA TYR A 36 20.78 -3.83 -10.44
C TYR A 36 21.90 -3.06 -9.75
N ASP A 37 23.04 -3.71 -9.57
CA ASP A 37 24.20 -3.19 -8.83
C ASP A 37 24.80 -1.90 -9.42
N LYS A 38 24.52 -1.57 -10.68
CA LYS A 38 24.96 -0.31 -11.31
C LYS A 38 24.02 0.85 -10.99
N ASP A 39 22.72 0.58 -10.95
CA ASP A 39 21.67 1.59 -10.91
C ASP A 39 21.12 1.80 -9.48
N LEU A 40 21.17 0.76 -8.64
CA LEU A 40 20.50 0.70 -7.33
C LEU A 40 21.47 0.45 -6.15
N LYS A 41 22.71 0.93 -6.25
CA LYS A 41 23.78 0.72 -5.24
C LYS A 41 23.36 1.10 -3.82
N ASP A 42 22.62 2.20 -3.71
CA ASP A 42 22.19 2.76 -2.43
C ASP A 42 20.80 2.28 -1.99
N ARG A 43 20.12 1.45 -2.80
CA ARG A 43 18.76 0.97 -2.50
C ARG A 43 18.75 0.22 -1.16
N PRO A 44 17.90 0.60 -0.19
CA PRO A 44 17.72 -0.13 1.06
C PRO A 44 17.49 -1.62 0.84
N VAL A 45 18.07 -2.45 1.71
CA VAL A 45 18.00 -3.92 1.57
C VAL A 45 16.85 -4.50 2.41
N LEU A 46 16.42 -3.76 3.43
CA LEU A 46 15.31 -4.16 4.28
C LEU A 46 14.26 -3.06 4.27
N THR A 47 13.00 -3.47 4.13
CA THR A 47 11.84 -2.61 4.28
C THR A 47 10.85 -3.29 5.21
N SER A 48 10.29 -2.56 6.17
CA SER A 48 9.19 -3.06 6.98
C SER A 48 7.94 -2.25 6.71
N THR A 49 6.82 -2.95 6.56
CA THR A 49 5.51 -2.35 6.28
C THR A 49 4.59 -2.58 7.46
N VAL A 50 3.96 -1.53 7.96
CA VAL A 50 2.82 -1.65 8.87
C VAL A 50 1.58 -1.25 8.10
N GLU A 51 0.73 -2.22 7.77
CA GLU A 51 -0.51 -1.95 7.04
C GLU A 51 -1.75 -2.33 7.84
N LYS A 52 -2.85 -1.64 7.55
CA LYS A 52 -4.15 -1.92 8.14
C LYS A 52 -5.27 -1.63 7.16
N PHE A 53 -6.11 -2.64 6.94
CA PHE A 53 -7.45 -2.47 6.36
C PHE A 53 -8.51 -2.58 7.45
N HIS A 54 -9.45 -1.64 7.47
CA HIS A 54 -10.55 -1.61 8.43
C HIS A 54 -11.86 -1.11 7.80
N PRO A 55 -12.86 -1.99 7.59
CA PRO A 55 -14.21 -1.57 7.21
C PRO A 55 -15.01 -1.09 8.42
N ASP A 56 -15.90 -0.12 8.18
CA ASP A 56 -16.88 0.38 9.15
C ASP A 56 -18.23 0.71 8.50
N LYS A 57 -19.16 1.28 9.27
CA LYS A 57 -20.53 1.54 8.79
C LYS A 57 -20.64 2.58 7.67
N TRP A 58 -19.58 3.34 7.41
CA TRP A 58 -19.54 4.43 6.44
C TRP A 58 -18.54 4.17 5.31
N GLY A 59 -18.00 2.95 5.20
CA GLY A 59 -17.04 2.56 4.16
C GLY A 59 -15.84 1.81 4.75
N SER A 60 -14.62 2.20 4.37
CA SER A 60 -13.40 1.54 4.84
C SER A 60 -12.21 2.49 4.88
N THR A 61 -11.28 2.21 5.78
CA THR A 61 -9.97 2.86 5.86
C THR A 61 -8.89 1.85 5.53
N TYR A 62 -7.97 2.24 4.66
CA TYR A 62 -6.70 1.56 4.43
C TYR A 62 -5.57 2.53 4.77
N PHE A 63 -4.49 2.02 5.34
CA PHE A 63 -3.25 2.76 5.44
C PHE A 63 -2.06 1.82 5.49
N PHE A 64 -0.90 2.33 5.11
CA PHE A 64 0.38 1.68 5.40
C PHE A 64 1.49 2.69 5.69
N VAL A 65 2.47 2.25 6.47
CA VAL A 65 3.79 2.90 6.59
C VAL A 65 4.83 1.92 6.08
N ASP A 66 5.63 2.32 5.10
CA ASP A 66 6.88 1.64 4.76
C ASP A 66 8.04 2.34 5.43
N MET A 67 8.93 1.56 6.04
CA MET A 67 10.18 2.05 6.61
C MET A 67 11.33 1.32 5.96
N ASP A 68 12.21 2.09 5.31
CA ASP A 68 13.38 1.56 4.64
C ASP A 68 14.61 1.65 5.54
N TYR A 69 15.40 0.58 5.58
CA TYR A 69 16.55 0.44 6.47
C TYR A 69 17.87 0.40 5.71
N THR A 70 18.85 1.10 6.27
CA THR A 70 20.25 1.07 5.88
C THR A 70 21.12 0.64 7.07
N SER A 71 22.43 0.55 6.89
CA SER A 71 23.37 0.37 8.00
C SER A 71 23.24 1.45 9.07
N ASP A 72 22.74 2.62 8.70
CA ASP A 72 22.62 3.80 9.55
C ASP A 72 21.21 3.92 10.18
N GLY A 73 20.44 2.82 10.20
CA GLY A 73 19.06 2.77 10.70
C GLY A 73 18.01 3.11 9.65
N VAL A 74 16.84 3.56 10.11
CA VAL A 74 15.70 3.96 9.25
C VAL A 74 16.12 5.15 8.39
N ALA A 75 16.14 4.97 7.08
CA ALA A 75 16.55 5.96 6.09
C ALA A 75 15.36 6.70 5.49
N ALA A 76 14.21 6.04 5.37
CA ALA A 76 12.98 6.64 4.88
C ALA A 76 11.76 6.05 5.58
N ALA A 77 10.69 6.84 5.62
CA ALA A 77 9.35 6.43 6.01
C ALA A 77 8.35 7.03 5.02
N TYR A 78 7.69 6.18 4.23
CA TYR A 78 6.58 6.55 3.37
C TYR A 78 5.25 6.17 4.03
N TRP A 79 4.24 6.99 3.86
CA TRP A 79 2.92 6.81 4.45
C TRP A 79 1.83 7.11 3.45
N GLU A 80 0.83 6.24 3.44
CA GLU A 80 -0.40 6.41 2.71
C GLU A 80 -1.60 6.14 3.63
N ILE A 81 -2.64 6.96 3.50
CA ILE A 81 -3.94 6.72 4.11
C ILE A 81 -5.05 7.00 3.12
N ALA A 82 -5.88 6.00 2.88
CA ALA A 82 -7.04 6.05 2.02
C ALA A 82 -8.33 5.82 2.80
N ARG A 83 -9.37 6.56 2.42
CA ARG A 83 -10.73 6.44 2.94
C ARG A 83 -11.69 6.25 1.79
N GLU A 84 -12.42 5.14 1.86
CA GLU A 84 -13.61 4.92 1.07
C GLU A 84 -14.83 5.39 1.87
N LEU A 85 -15.63 6.27 1.27
CA LEU A 85 -16.91 6.73 1.80
C LEU A 85 -18.04 6.06 1.04
N LYS A 86 -18.88 5.32 1.76
CA LYS A 86 -19.97 4.55 1.19
C LYS A 86 -21.20 4.59 2.08
N PHE A 87 -22.22 5.32 1.62
CA PHE A 87 -23.49 5.50 2.32
C PHE A 87 -24.67 4.81 1.62
N TRP A 88 -24.37 3.98 0.62
CA TRP A 88 -25.34 3.35 -0.27
C TRP A 88 -24.94 1.90 -0.58
N LYS A 89 -25.85 1.14 -1.20
CA LYS A 89 -25.69 -0.31 -1.44
C LYS A 89 -24.98 -0.69 -2.75
N ASN A 90 -24.88 0.22 -3.72
CA ASN A 90 -24.25 -0.07 -5.01
C ASN A 90 -22.72 -0.35 -4.85
N PRO A 91 -22.01 -0.85 -5.89
CA PRO A 91 -20.61 -1.26 -5.75
C PRO A 91 -19.60 -0.11 -5.72
N PHE A 92 -20.04 1.14 -5.85
CA PHE A 92 -19.17 2.31 -5.88
C PHE A 92 -18.98 2.96 -4.51
N SER A 93 -17.86 3.64 -4.31
CA SER A 93 -17.57 4.50 -3.16
C SER A 93 -16.82 5.76 -3.60
N VAL A 94 -16.87 6.79 -2.77
CA VAL A 94 -16.03 7.98 -2.94
C VAL A 94 -14.69 7.72 -2.26
N HIS A 95 -13.62 7.90 -3.01
CA HIS A 95 -12.25 7.68 -2.55
C HIS A 95 -11.60 9.01 -2.17
N VAL A 96 -10.92 9.05 -1.03
CA VAL A 96 -10.09 10.16 -0.57
C VAL A 96 -8.80 9.61 0.01
N GLU A 97 -7.66 10.11 -0.44
CA GLU A 97 -6.36 9.58 -0.04
C GLU A 97 -5.31 10.69 0.16
N TYR A 98 -4.37 10.43 1.05
CA TYR A 98 -3.19 11.25 1.30
C TYR A 98 -1.93 10.39 1.35
N ASN A 99 -0.93 10.82 0.60
CA ASN A 99 0.37 10.17 0.53
C ASN A 99 1.46 11.18 0.85
N GLY A 100 2.49 10.72 1.56
CA GLY A 100 3.64 11.55 1.89
C GLY A 100 4.64 10.79 2.74
N GLY A 101 5.52 11.53 3.41
CA GLY A 101 6.51 10.94 4.31
C GLY A 101 7.82 11.70 4.30
N LEU A 102 8.89 11.03 4.71
CA LEU A 102 10.21 11.61 4.81
C LEU A 102 11.30 10.61 4.44
N ALA A 103 12.43 11.14 3.97
CA ALA A 103 13.68 10.44 3.84
C ALA A 103 14.81 11.30 4.44
N LYS A 104 15.97 10.71 4.69
CA LYS A 104 17.13 11.48 5.17
C LYS A 104 17.42 12.66 4.23
N GLY A 105 17.28 13.87 4.74
CA GLY A 105 17.57 15.12 4.02
C GLY A 105 16.41 15.74 3.25
N PHE A 106 15.24 15.10 3.13
CA PHE A 106 14.08 15.68 2.45
C PHE A 106 12.73 15.09 2.88
N SER A 107 11.64 15.71 2.46
CA SER A 107 10.28 15.17 2.61
C SER A 107 9.73 14.80 1.25
N TYR A 108 9.03 13.67 1.15
CA TYR A 108 8.25 13.35 -0.04
C TYR A 108 7.21 14.44 -0.24
N GLN A 109 6.90 14.75 -1.50
CA GLN A 109 5.85 15.72 -1.80
C GLN A 109 4.50 15.16 -1.32
N ASN A 110 3.70 16.03 -0.68
CA ASN A 110 2.35 15.64 -0.27
C ASN A 110 1.50 15.43 -1.52
N ALA A 111 0.93 14.24 -1.67
CA ALA A 111 -0.06 13.96 -2.69
C ALA A 111 -1.44 13.81 -2.04
N TYR A 112 -2.44 14.43 -2.65
CA TYR A 112 -3.84 14.34 -2.24
C TYR A 112 -4.65 13.78 -3.40
N LEU A 113 -5.38 12.70 -3.15
CA LEU A 113 -6.15 12.00 -4.16
C LEU A 113 -7.63 12.03 -3.82
N GLY A 114 -8.46 12.18 -4.85
CA GLY A 114 -9.91 12.18 -4.73
C GLY A 114 -10.54 11.57 -5.96
N GLY A 115 -11.47 10.64 -5.78
CA GLY A 115 -12.03 9.90 -6.91
C GLY A 115 -13.18 8.98 -6.57
N VAL A 116 -13.38 8.00 -7.43
CA VAL A 116 -14.39 6.96 -7.29
C VAL A 116 -13.75 5.59 -7.38
N THR A 117 -14.20 4.68 -6.53
CA THR A 117 -13.75 3.29 -6.49
C THR A 117 -14.92 2.38 -6.79
N TYR A 118 -14.74 1.42 -7.69
CA TYR A 118 -15.59 0.25 -7.83
C TYR A 118 -14.99 -0.88 -7.00
N THR A 119 -15.80 -1.59 -6.21
CA THR A 119 -15.34 -2.73 -5.42
C THR A 119 -16.20 -3.96 -5.68
N TYR A 120 -15.54 -5.07 -5.96
CA TYR A 120 -16.16 -6.40 -6.02
C TYR A 120 -15.54 -7.32 -4.96
N ASN A 121 -16.40 -8.05 -4.25
CA ASN A 121 -16.02 -9.14 -3.37
C ASN A 121 -16.92 -10.33 -3.67
N ASN A 122 -16.38 -11.54 -3.67
CA ASN A 122 -17.22 -12.73 -3.68
C ASN A 122 -17.94 -12.89 -2.32
N THR A 123 -18.99 -13.70 -2.30
CA THR A 123 -19.83 -13.92 -1.11
C THR A 123 -19.05 -14.44 0.10
N ALA A 124 -17.99 -15.22 -0.14
CA ALA A 124 -17.14 -15.80 0.90
C ALA A 124 -16.00 -14.87 1.36
N PHE A 125 -15.86 -13.67 0.77
CA PHE A 125 -14.72 -12.76 1.00
C PHE A 125 -13.36 -13.47 0.88
N SER A 126 -13.27 -14.45 -0.01
CA SER A 126 -12.01 -15.13 -0.34
C SER A 126 -11.35 -14.53 -1.56
N ARG A 127 -12.07 -13.75 -2.38
CA ARG A 127 -11.53 -13.07 -3.56
C ARG A 127 -12.24 -11.75 -3.77
N GLY A 128 -11.48 -10.72 -4.11
CA GLY A 128 -12.04 -9.41 -4.44
C GLY A 128 -11.04 -8.57 -5.21
N PHE A 129 -11.55 -7.52 -5.83
CA PHE A 129 -10.75 -6.49 -6.46
C PHE A 129 -11.43 -5.13 -6.34
N SER A 130 -10.63 -4.07 -6.40
CA SER A 130 -11.10 -2.71 -6.58
C SER A 130 -10.45 -2.06 -7.78
N LEU A 131 -11.17 -1.11 -8.40
CA LEU A 131 -10.66 -0.23 -9.44
C LEU A 131 -11.02 1.19 -9.06
N SER A 132 -10.01 2.05 -8.94
CA SER A 132 -10.15 3.45 -8.54
C SER A 132 -9.69 4.36 -9.66
N ALA A 133 -10.50 5.38 -9.96
CA ALA A 133 -10.16 6.45 -10.89
C ALA A 133 -10.15 7.77 -10.12
N MET A 134 -9.00 8.43 -10.09
CA MET A 134 -8.72 9.52 -9.15
C MET A 134 -8.07 10.70 -9.81
N TYR A 135 -8.46 11.89 -9.36
CA TYR A 135 -7.66 13.09 -9.50
C TYR A 135 -6.56 13.09 -8.42
N LYS A 136 -5.33 13.39 -8.82
CA LYS A 136 -4.14 13.43 -7.95
C LYS A 136 -3.53 14.83 -7.98
N TYR A 137 -3.45 15.47 -6.82
CA TYR A 137 -2.78 16.76 -6.65
C TYR A 137 -1.48 16.58 -5.88
N ILE A 138 -0.35 16.87 -6.52
CA ILE A 138 0.99 16.77 -5.91
C ILE A 138 1.46 18.17 -5.52
N GLN A 139 1.50 18.42 -4.22
CA GLN A 139 1.79 19.73 -3.67
C GLN A 139 3.24 20.16 -3.99
N LYS A 140 3.39 21.39 -4.48
CA LYS A 140 4.68 22.01 -4.87
C LYS A 140 5.36 21.37 -6.10
N HIS A 141 4.70 20.45 -6.77
CA HIS A 141 5.16 19.98 -8.07
C HIS A 141 4.93 21.06 -9.15
N HIS A 142 5.82 21.17 -10.14
CA HIS A 142 5.71 22.16 -11.22
C HIS A 142 4.49 21.91 -12.13
N SER A 143 4.07 20.65 -12.21
CA SER A 143 2.90 20.14 -12.93
C SER A 143 1.97 19.44 -11.92
N PRO A 144 1.27 20.18 -11.04
CA PRO A 144 0.71 19.62 -9.80
C PRO A 144 -0.58 18.82 -9.98
N ASN A 145 -1.31 19.05 -11.07
CA ASN A 145 -2.61 18.44 -11.33
C ASN A 145 -2.44 17.19 -12.20
N ASN A 146 -2.85 16.03 -11.70
CA ASN A 146 -2.59 14.73 -12.31
C ASN A 146 -3.81 13.81 -12.20
N PHE A 147 -3.73 12.63 -12.82
CA PHE A 147 -4.68 11.53 -12.63
C PHE A 147 -3.95 10.31 -12.08
N GLN A 148 -4.66 9.41 -11.40
CA GLN A 148 -4.19 8.08 -11.04
C GLN A 148 -5.31 7.05 -11.24
N LEU A 149 -4.96 5.92 -11.85
CA LEU A 149 -5.76 4.71 -11.87
C LEU A 149 -5.08 3.69 -10.98
N THR A 150 -5.85 3.12 -10.06
CA THR A 150 -5.36 2.12 -9.10
C THR A 150 -6.23 0.87 -9.17
N GLY A 151 -5.61 -0.29 -9.28
CA GLY A 151 -6.26 -1.58 -9.11
C GLY A 151 -5.71 -2.27 -7.87
N THR A 152 -6.57 -2.81 -7.01
CA THR A 152 -6.15 -3.68 -5.90
C THR A 152 -6.83 -5.03 -5.99
N TRP A 153 -6.19 -6.08 -5.50
CA TRP A 153 -6.79 -7.41 -5.46
C TRP A 153 -6.34 -8.20 -4.23
N TYR A 154 -7.17 -9.18 -3.88
CA TYR A 154 -6.79 -10.26 -3.00
C TYR A 154 -7.49 -11.55 -3.40
N MET A 155 -6.83 -12.66 -3.18
CA MET A 155 -7.31 -14.00 -3.43
C MET A 155 -6.69 -14.97 -2.42
N ASN A 156 -7.52 -15.47 -1.52
CA ASN A 156 -7.22 -16.57 -0.62
C ASN A 156 -7.68 -17.88 -1.28
N PHE A 157 -6.80 -18.87 -1.34
CA PHE A 157 -7.07 -20.17 -1.96
C PHE A 157 -6.36 -21.31 -1.22
N SER A 158 -6.65 -22.55 -1.62
CA SER A 158 -6.18 -23.76 -0.93
C SER A 158 -6.53 -23.75 0.56
N ASN A 159 -7.81 -23.51 0.88
CA ASN A 159 -8.30 -23.37 2.26
C ASN A 159 -7.52 -22.31 3.06
N ASN A 160 -7.31 -21.13 2.48
CA ASN A 160 -6.53 -20.01 3.03
C ASN A 160 -5.05 -20.31 3.29
N LEU A 161 -4.51 -21.46 2.84
CA LEU A 161 -3.08 -21.72 2.92
C LEU A 161 -2.29 -20.71 2.10
N LEU A 162 -2.84 -20.29 0.96
CA LEU A 162 -2.18 -19.41 0.01
C LEU A 162 -2.98 -18.12 -0.15
N THR A 163 -2.27 -16.99 -0.19
CA THR A 163 -2.85 -15.67 -0.48
C THR A 163 -2.06 -15.02 -1.61
N PHE A 164 -2.77 -14.56 -2.63
CA PHE A 164 -2.25 -13.68 -3.67
C PHE A 164 -2.93 -12.32 -3.55
N SER A 165 -2.16 -11.26 -3.40
CA SER A 165 -2.68 -9.90 -3.20
C SER A 165 -1.76 -8.88 -3.85
N GLY A 166 -2.14 -7.62 -3.89
CA GLY A 166 -1.29 -6.55 -4.38
C GLY A 166 -2.09 -5.40 -4.96
N PHE A 167 -1.36 -4.45 -5.53
CA PHE A 167 -1.92 -3.30 -6.22
C PHE A 167 -1.17 -3.04 -7.53
N ALA A 168 -1.79 -2.23 -8.39
CA ALA A 168 -1.19 -1.68 -9.59
C ALA A 168 -1.67 -0.24 -9.79
N ASP A 169 -0.72 0.68 -9.80
CA ASP A 169 -0.92 2.09 -9.97
C ASP A 169 -0.36 2.56 -11.31
N TRP A 170 -1.15 3.36 -12.00
CA TRP A 170 -0.71 4.12 -13.16
C TRP A 170 -1.16 5.55 -13.03
N TRP A 171 -0.22 6.49 -13.01
CA TRP A 171 -0.52 7.90 -12.83
C TRP A 171 0.30 8.78 -13.74
N ARG A 172 -0.24 9.98 -13.99
CA ARG A 172 0.53 11.08 -14.58
C ARG A 172 1.40 11.70 -13.50
N GLU A 173 2.68 11.83 -13.78
CA GLU A 173 3.60 12.68 -13.03
C GLU A 173 4.73 13.06 -13.97
N GLU A 174 4.93 14.37 -14.15
CA GLU A 174 5.95 14.88 -15.05
C GLU A 174 7.28 14.91 -14.34
N THR A 175 8.19 14.03 -14.75
CA THR A 175 9.53 13.89 -14.17
C THR A 175 10.58 14.16 -15.25
N ALA A 176 11.86 14.12 -14.89
CA ALA A 176 12.94 14.18 -15.86
C ALA A 176 12.95 12.98 -16.83
N TYR A 177 12.24 11.89 -16.50
CA TYR A 177 12.30 10.59 -17.19
C TYR A 177 11.02 10.27 -17.97
N GLY A 178 9.95 11.05 -17.79
CA GLY A 178 8.69 10.82 -18.49
C GLY A 178 7.52 11.60 -17.92
N LYS A 179 6.32 11.28 -18.42
CA LYS A 179 5.05 11.92 -17.99
C LYS A 179 4.12 10.99 -17.23
N THR A 180 4.47 9.72 -17.14
CA THR A 180 3.67 8.69 -16.50
C THR A 180 4.57 7.76 -15.71
N ILE A 181 4.06 7.29 -14.60
CA ILE A 181 4.70 6.31 -13.75
C ILE A 181 3.78 5.10 -13.63
N PHE A 182 4.39 3.91 -13.57
CA PHE A 182 3.70 2.67 -13.27
C PHE A 182 4.40 1.98 -12.10
N LEU A 183 3.61 1.46 -11.17
CA LEU A 183 4.10 0.70 -10.02
C LEU A 183 3.10 -0.41 -9.72
N THR A 184 3.59 -1.62 -9.51
CA THR A 184 2.77 -2.72 -9.03
C THR A 184 3.60 -3.64 -8.16
N GLU A 185 3.00 -4.12 -7.08
CA GLU A 185 3.64 -4.98 -6.10
C GLU A 185 2.73 -6.20 -5.81
N PRO A 186 2.60 -7.14 -6.77
CA PRO A 186 2.00 -8.43 -6.49
C PRO A 186 2.75 -9.15 -5.37
N GLN A 187 2.01 -9.56 -4.35
CA GLN A 187 2.47 -10.34 -3.22
C GLN A 187 1.88 -11.75 -3.23
N PHE A 188 2.69 -12.71 -2.79
CA PHE A 188 2.29 -14.10 -2.60
C PHE A 188 2.70 -14.58 -1.22
N TRP A 189 1.77 -15.22 -0.51
CA TRP A 189 1.95 -15.63 0.88
C TRP A 189 1.55 -17.09 1.10
N VAL A 190 2.35 -17.79 1.92
CA VAL A 190 2.04 -19.08 2.53
C VAL A 190 1.73 -18.84 4.00
N ASN A 191 0.47 -19.03 4.39
CA ASN A 191 -0.03 -18.79 5.73
C ASN A 191 0.24 -20.03 6.61
N LEU A 192 1.27 -19.98 7.46
CA LEU A 192 1.78 -21.17 8.16
C LEU A 192 0.76 -21.78 9.12
N ASN A 193 -0.13 -20.97 9.70
CA ASN A 193 -1.20 -21.44 10.58
C ASN A 193 -2.22 -22.36 9.90
N ARG A 194 -2.14 -22.54 8.58
CA ARG A 194 -3.02 -23.45 7.81
C ARG A 194 -2.38 -24.80 7.53
N ILE A 195 -1.12 -25.00 7.92
CA ILE A 195 -0.41 -26.28 7.80
C ILE A 195 -0.77 -27.16 8.99
N LYS A 196 -1.11 -28.43 8.72
CA LYS A 196 -1.45 -29.40 9.77
C LYS A 196 -0.31 -29.52 10.79
N GLY A 197 -0.64 -29.37 12.07
CA GLY A 197 0.31 -29.43 13.18
C GLY A 197 0.84 -28.06 13.64
N ILE A 198 0.56 -26.99 12.90
CA ILE A 198 0.84 -25.61 13.34
C ILE A 198 -0.40 -25.03 14.02
N SER A 199 -0.20 -24.32 15.13
CA SER A 199 -1.29 -23.67 15.85
C SER A 199 -1.98 -22.60 15.01
N ASP A 200 -3.31 -22.55 15.05
CA ASP A 200 -4.10 -21.48 14.42
C ASP A 200 -3.74 -20.08 14.96
N LYS A 201 -3.12 -19.99 16.13
CA LYS A 201 -2.64 -18.73 16.75
C LYS A 201 -1.32 -18.25 16.16
N PHE A 202 -0.57 -19.10 15.44
CA PHE A 202 0.73 -18.77 14.89
C PHE A 202 0.61 -18.02 13.56
N LYS A 203 0.29 -16.72 13.61
CA LYS A 203 -0.08 -15.88 12.45
C LYS A 203 1.08 -15.43 11.56
N LEU A 204 2.15 -16.23 11.49
CA LEU A 204 3.27 -15.99 10.58
C LEU A 204 2.91 -16.49 9.18
N SER A 205 3.24 -15.68 8.19
CA SER A 205 3.23 -16.05 6.78
C SER A 205 4.62 -15.80 6.20
N VAL A 206 5.04 -16.65 5.28
CA VAL A 206 6.26 -16.46 4.50
C VAL A 206 5.88 -16.25 3.04
N GLY A 207 6.61 -15.41 2.34
CA GLY A 207 6.17 -14.98 1.02
C GLY A 207 7.20 -14.19 0.25
N SER A 208 6.71 -13.55 -0.80
CA SER A 208 7.48 -12.70 -1.70
C SER A 208 6.58 -11.63 -2.27
N GLU A 209 7.17 -10.50 -2.57
CA GLU A 209 6.61 -9.44 -3.39
C GLU A 209 7.50 -9.23 -4.60
N VAL A 210 6.91 -8.79 -5.72
CA VAL A 210 7.69 -8.39 -6.90
C VAL A 210 7.30 -6.97 -7.28
N GLU A 211 8.15 -5.99 -6.94
CA GLU A 211 8.00 -4.62 -7.43
C GLU A 211 8.28 -4.61 -8.93
N LEU A 212 7.26 -4.33 -9.76
CA LEU A 212 7.46 -3.95 -11.15
C LEU A 212 7.19 -2.46 -11.28
N SER A 213 8.19 -1.70 -11.70
CA SER A 213 8.11 -0.26 -11.72
C SER A 213 8.68 0.33 -13.00
N ASN A 214 8.05 1.39 -13.52
CA ASN A 214 8.51 2.14 -14.68
C ASN A 214 8.55 3.62 -14.33
N ASN A 215 9.73 4.25 -14.46
CA ASN A 215 9.96 5.66 -14.14
C ASN A 215 9.64 6.06 -12.69
N PHE A 216 9.77 5.13 -11.75
CA PHE A 216 9.39 5.31 -10.33
C PHE A 216 10.60 5.56 -9.43
N GLY A 217 10.41 6.36 -8.37
CA GLY A 217 11.42 6.61 -7.34
C GLY A 217 12.61 7.43 -7.84
N GLY A 218 12.39 8.29 -8.85
CA GLY A 218 13.46 9.10 -9.46
C GLY A 218 14.43 8.29 -10.34
N ARG A 219 13.99 7.13 -10.84
CA ARG A 219 14.76 6.24 -11.71
C ARG A 219 14.19 6.27 -13.13
N ASP A 220 15.05 6.08 -14.14
CA ASP A 220 14.66 5.95 -15.54
C ASP A 220 14.50 4.47 -15.91
N GLY A 221 13.42 4.13 -16.62
CA GLY A 221 13.19 2.81 -17.17
C GLY A 221 12.45 1.83 -16.26
N PHE A 222 12.48 0.56 -16.66
CA PHE A 222 11.68 -0.53 -16.09
C PHE A 222 12.51 -1.48 -15.22
N TYR A 223 12.03 -1.74 -14.02
CA TYR A 223 12.67 -2.60 -13.03
C TYR A 223 11.73 -3.70 -12.56
N VAL A 224 12.31 -4.86 -12.23
CA VAL A 224 11.62 -6.01 -11.63
C VAL A 224 12.41 -6.46 -10.41
N ILE A 225 11.91 -6.14 -9.23
CA ILE A 225 12.64 -6.31 -7.97
C ILE A 225 11.84 -7.25 -7.06
N PRO A 226 12.23 -8.53 -6.96
CA PRO A 226 11.62 -9.44 -6.03
C PRO A 226 12.12 -9.17 -4.60
N THR A 227 11.34 -9.63 -3.63
CA THR A 227 11.70 -9.66 -2.21
C THR A 227 11.53 -11.07 -1.64
N LEU A 228 12.23 -11.35 -0.53
CA LEU A 228 11.87 -12.43 0.38
C LEU A 228 11.20 -11.81 1.61
N ALA A 229 9.99 -12.24 1.94
CA ALA A 229 9.16 -11.54 2.91
C ALA A 229 8.63 -12.44 4.03
N LEU A 230 8.50 -11.84 5.21
CA LEU A 230 7.79 -12.37 6.37
C LEU A 230 6.64 -11.44 6.71
N LYS A 231 5.47 -12.00 7.05
CA LYS A 231 4.30 -11.24 7.47
C LYS A 231 3.70 -11.80 8.74
N TRP A 232 3.48 -10.94 9.74
CA TRP A 232 2.78 -11.28 10.97
C TRP A 232 1.43 -10.58 11.03
N THR A 233 0.33 -11.34 11.06
CA THR A 233 -1.03 -10.78 11.16
C THR A 233 -1.42 -10.54 12.62
N ILE A 234 -1.90 -9.33 12.90
CA ILE A 234 -2.34 -8.84 14.21
C ILE A 234 -3.88 -8.73 14.19
N ASN A 235 -4.54 -9.47 15.08
CA ASN A 235 -5.99 -9.47 15.24
C ASN A 235 -6.41 -8.82 16.56
#